data_AF-A0A537EA46-F1
#
_entry.id   AF-A0A537EA46-F1
#
_cell.length_a   1.000
_cell.length_b   1.000
_cell.length_c   1.000
_cell.angle_alpha   90.00
_cell.angle_beta   90.00
_cell.angle_gamma   90.00
#
_symmetry.space_group_name_H-M   'P 1'
#
loop_
_entity.id
_entity.type
_entity.pdbx_description
1 polymer ?
#
loop_
_entity_poly.entity_id
_entity_poly.type
_entity_poly.pdbx_seq_one_letter_code
_entity_poly.pdbx_strand_id
1 'polypeptide(L)' 'MLREIHPGYIMPVGVWNVRESLRALLKTPFETFDSIDNAMNHVSSIFEIPKRGWMETSALLQNAYFQRKISQFN' A
#
# COMPACT_ATOMS: atom_id res chain seq x y z
N MET A 1 3.98 2.05 -2.49
CA MET A 1 3.16 3.16 -1.95
C MET A 1 1.75 2.98 -2.48
N LEU A 2 0.77 2.90 -1.59
CA LEU A 2 -0.65 2.97 -1.96
C LEU A 2 -1.08 4.44 -1.93
N ARG A 3 -1.95 4.86 -2.84
CA ARG A 3 -2.39 6.26 -2.94
C ARG A 3 -3.79 6.38 -3.50
N GLU A 4 -4.61 7.18 -2.83
CA GLU A 4 -5.95 7.54 -3.27
C GLU A 4 -6.00 8.96 -3.80
N ILE A 5 -6.81 9.19 -4.84
CA ILE A 5 -7.10 10.52 -5.36
C ILE A 5 -8.52 10.85 -4.95
N HIS A 6 -8.66 11.87 -4.12
CA HIS A 6 -9.95 12.37 -3.68
C HIS A 6 -10.42 13.51 -4.59
N PRO A 7 -11.75 13.75 -4.73
CA PRO A 7 -12.30 14.79 -5.59
C PRO A 7 -11.76 16.21 -5.34
N GLY A 8 -11.25 16.51 -4.14
CA GLY A 8 -10.61 17.79 -3.80
C GLY A 8 -9.20 17.98 -4.37
N TYR A 9 -8.66 17.02 -5.12
CA TYR A 9 -7.32 17.11 -5.70
C TYR A 9 -7.33 17.94 -7.00
N ILE A 10 -7.25 19.27 -6.85
CA ILE A 10 -7.48 20.25 -7.93
C ILE A 10 -6.29 20.36 -8.93
N MET A 11 -5.06 20.05 -8.51
CA MET A 11 -3.87 20.18 -9.37
C MET A 11 -3.03 18.90 -9.45
N PRO A 12 -2.80 18.34 -10.66
CA PRO A 12 -1.92 17.20 -10.84
C PRO A 12 -0.45 17.65 -10.80
N VAL A 13 0.17 17.62 -9.62
CA VAL A 13 1.61 17.89 -9.44
C VAL A 13 2.52 16.79 -10.04
N GLY A 14 1.92 15.78 -10.69
CA GLY A 14 2.60 14.75 -11.45
C GLY A 14 3.61 13.92 -10.63
N VAL A 15 4.74 13.58 -11.25
CA VAL A 15 5.79 12.74 -10.67
C VAL A 15 6.43 13.37 -9.42
N TRP A 16 6.42 14.70 -9.32
CA TRP A 16 7.01 15.38 -8.17
C TRP A 16 6.32 14.98 -6.86
N ASN A 17 4.99 14.86 -6.85
CA ASN A 17 4.24 14.47 -5.65
C ASN A 17 4.65 13.09 -5.12
N VAL A 18 4.85 12.13 -6.03
CA VAL A 18 5.28 10.76 -5.68
C VAL A 18 6.68 10.79 -5.05
N ARG A 19 7.59 11.59 -5.62
CA ARG A 19 8.96 11.73 -5.09
C ARG A 19 8.98 12.37 -3.71
N GLU A 20 8.24 13.44 -3.48
CA GLU A 20 8.19 14.08 -2.16
C GLU A 20 7.53 13.19 -1.12
N SER A 21 6.47 12.47 -1.49
CA SER A 21 5.80 11.52 -0.61
C SER A 21 6.77 10.42 -0.17
N LEU A 22 7.58 9.88 -1.09
CA LEU A 22 8.62 8.90 -0.76
C LEU A 22 9.73 9.49 0.11
N ARG A 23 10.20 10.71 -0.17
CA ARG A 23 11.22 11.36 0.67
C ARG A 23 10.72 11.61 2.09
N ALA A 24 9.46 12.02 2.23
CA ALA A 24 8.84 12.20 3.54
C ALA A 24 8.73 10.86 4.28
N LEU A 25 8.20 9.82 3.62
CA LEU A 25 8.03 8.49 4.21
C LEU A 25 9.33 7.87 4.69
N LEU A 26 10.45 8.09 3.99
CA LEU A 26 11.77 7.60 4.38
C LEU A 26 12.42 8.40 5.53
N LYS A 27 11.93 9.61 5.81
CA LYS A 27 12.42 10.46 6.92
C LYS A 27 11.62 10.27 8.21
N THR A 28 10.38 9.78 8.11
CA THR A 28 9.49 9.54 9.24
C THR A 28 9.68 8.15 9.82
N PRO A 29 9.42 7.95 11.13
CA PRO A 29 9.35 6.61 11.71
C PRO A 29 8.23 5.81 11.02
N PHE A 30 8.43 4.49 10.91
CA PHE A 30 7.49 3.56 10.30
C PHE A 30 6.93 2.60 11.34
N GLU A 31 5.71 2.13 11.12
CA GLU A 31 5.10 1.08 11.91
C GLU A 31 5.44 -0.30 11.33
N THR A 32 5.76 -1.26 12.19
CA THR A 32 6.05 -2.64 11.82
C THR A 32 4.89 -3.54 12.20
N PHE A 33 4.56 -4.48 11.31
CA PHE A 33 3.48 -5.44 11.51
C PHE A 33 4.01 -6.86 11.32
N ASP A 34 3.50 -7.81 12.11
CA ASP A 34 3.92 -9.22 12.05
C ASP A 34 3.40 -9.95 10.79
N SER A 35 2.32 -9.44 10.20
CA SER A 35 1.71 -10.02 9.00
C SER A 35 1.29 -8.94 8.01
N ILE A 36 1.29 -9.30 6.73
CA ILE A 36 0.78 -8.43 5.66
C ILE A 36 -0.70 -8.12 5.88
N ASP A 37 -1.47 -9.06 6.44
CA ASP A 37 -2.89 -8.82 6.72
C ASP A 37 -3.09 -7.78 7.83
N ASN A 38 -2.28 -7.80 8.89
CA ASN A 38 -2.31 -6.79 9.94
C ASN A 38 -1.98 -5.40 9.37
N ALA A 39 -0.94 -5.30 8.54
CA ALA A 39 -0.59 -4.06 7.86
C ALA A 39 -1.74 -3.56 6.96
N MET A 40 -2.36 -4.46 6.21
CA MET A 40 -3.45 -4.09 5.29
C MET A 40 -4.74 -3.71 6.02
N ASN A 41 -5.04 -4.34 7.16
CA ASN A 41 -6.17 -3.98 8.00
C ASN A 41 -5.96 -2.60 8.63
N HIS A 42 -4.75 -2.28 9.09
CA HIS A 42 -4.40 -0.93 9.54
C HIS A 42 -4.57 0.10 8.43
N VAL A 43 -4.04 -0.19 7.25
CA VAL A 43 -4.16 0.66 6.05
C VAL A 43 -5.63 0.90 5.66
N SER A 44 -6.50 -0.09 5.82
CA SER A 44 -7.94 0.02 5.54
C SER A 44 -8.69 0.95 6.50
N SER A 45 -8.10 1.29 7.65
CA SER A 45 -8.68 2.30 8.56
C SER A 45 -8.36 3.75 8.14
N ILE A 46 -7.36 3.93 7.27
CA ILE A 46 -6.89 5.24 6.80
C ILE A 46 -7.48 5.58 5.43
N PHE A 47 -7.60 4.57 4.57
CA PHE A 47 -8.08 4.71 3.20
C PHE A 47 -9.59 4.53 3.08
N GLU A 48 -10.19 5.20 2.09
CA GLU A 48 -11.61 5.07 1.78
C GLU A 48 -11.88 3.87 0.86
N ILE A 49 -10.91 3.48 0.01
CA ILE A 49 -11.05 2.28 -0.83
C ILE A 49 -10.81 1.05 0.06
N PRO A 50 -11.76 0.08 0.07
CA PRO A 50 -11.64 -1.10 0.91
C PRO A 50 -10.48 -2.00 0.47
N LYS A 51 -9.91 -2.76 1.43
CA LYS A 51 -8.86 -3.77 1.22
C LYS A 51 -9.01 -4.58 -0.08
N ARG A 52 -10.25 -5.04 -0.36
CA ARG A 52 -10.57 -5.84 -1.54
C ARG A 52 -10.21 -5.15 -2.85
N GLY A 53 -10.50 -3.84 -2.98
CA GLY A 53 -10.19 -3.08 -4.18
C GLY A 53 -8.69 -3.01 -4.47
N TRP A 54 -7.88 -2.90 -3.42
CA TRP A 54 -6.41 -2.93 -3.53
C TRP A 54 -5.88 -4.31 -3.92
N MET A 55 -6.43 -5.39 -3.35
CA MET A 55 -6.02 -6.75 -3.69
C MET A 55 -6.38 -7.14 -5.13
N GLU A 56 -7.50 -6.65 -5.66
CA GLU A 56 -7.94 -6.98 -7.02
C GLU A 56 -7.12 -6.27 -8.10
N THR A 57 -6.61 -5.07 -7.79
CA THR A 57 -5.90 -4.22 -8.75
C THR A 57 -4.38 -4.38 -8.70
N SER A 58 -3.82 -4.76 -7.55
CA SER A 58 -2.36 -4.82 -7.36
C SER A 58 -1.80 -6.23 -7.51
N ALA A 59 -1.06 -6.46 -8.60
CA ALA A 59 -0.30 -7.70 -8.80
C ALA A 59 0.71 -7.97 -7.66
N LEU A 60 1.31 -6.93 -7.10
CA LEU A 60 2.25 -7.07 -5.98
C LEU A 60 1.57 -7.54 -4.71
N LEU A 61 0.36 -7.04 -4.43
CA LEU A 61 -0.41 -7.50 -3.27
C LEU A 61 -0.90 -8.93 -3.47
N GLN A 62 -1.38 -9.27 -4.67
CA GLN A 62 -1.75 -10.65 -4.99
C GLN A 62 -0.58 -11.60 -4.79
N ASN A 63 0.61 -11.25 -5.30
CA ASN A 63 1.80 -12.05 -5.07
C ASN A 63 2.13 -12.15 -3.58
N ALA A 64 2.09 -11.04 -2.84
CA ALA A 64 2.37 -11.07 -1.40
C ALA A 64 1.39 -11.97 -0.59
N TYR A 65 0.13 -12.07 -1.01
CA TYR A 65 -0.89 -12.87 -0.33
C TYR A 65 -0.97 -14.34 -0.80
N PHE A 66 -0.80 -14.58 -2.11
CA PHE A 66 -1.04 -15.89 -2.72
C PHE A 66 0.25 -16.63 -3.08
N GLN A 67 1.36 -15.92 -3.31
CA GLN A 67 2.62 -16.55 -3.68
C GLN A 67 3.27 -17.21 -2.46
N ARG A 68 3.27 -18.54 -2.44
CA ARG A 68 4.01 -19.34 -1.45
C ARG A 68 5.35 -19.77 -2.03
N LYS A 69 6.40 -19.72 -1.21
CA LYS A 69 7.71 -20.24 -1.60
C LYS A 69 7.66 -21.76 -1.61
N ILE A 70 8.36 -22.39 -2.55
CA ILE A 70 8.48 -23.85 -2.64
C ILE A 70 9.00 -24.45 -1.32
N SER A 71 9.85 -23.72 -0.59
CA SER A 71 10.35 -24.11 0.73
C SER A 71 9.28 -24.25 1.82
N GLN A 72 8.04 -23.78 1.60
CA GLN A 72 6.92 -23.97 2.53
C GLN A 72 6.16 -25.29 2.30
N PHE A 73 6.50 -26.04 1.26
CA PHE A 73 5.86 -27.33 0.92
C PHE A 73 6.73 -28.55 1.27
N ASN A 74 7.91 -28.35 1.88
CA ASN A 74 8.77 -29.41 2.41
C ASN A 74 8.47 -29.69 3.87
#